data_AF-A0A7C1W3F9-F1
#
_entry.id   AF-A0A7C1W3F9-F1
#
_cell.length_a   1.000
_cell.length_b   1.000
_cell.length_c   1.000
_cell.angle_alpha   90.00
_cell.angle_beta   90.00
_cell.angle_gamma   90.00
#
_symmetry.space_group_name_H-M   'P 1'
#
loop_
_entity.id
_entity.type
_entity.pdbx_description
1 polymer ?
#
loop_
_entity_poly.entity_id
_entity_poly.type
_entity_poly.pdbx_seq_one_letter_code
_entity_poly.pdbx_strand_id
1 'polypeptide(L)' 'MKLTSGTYDTYLVEPEIRHIGGVFEKSKDAKLNVWVTADERRLPVKITSKVIIGSFVAELISAGMVDQDIGLLE' A
#
# COMPACT_ATOMS: atom_id res chain seq x y z
N MET A 1 -9.19 -8.84 -5.38
CA MET A 1 -9.26 -7.41 -4.97
C MET A 1 -9.79 -6.58 -6.12
N LYS A 2 -10.85 -5.78 -5.90
CA LYS A 2 -11.40 -4.87 -6.93
C LYS A 2 -11.03 -3.42 -6.58
N LEU A 3 -10.35 -2.74 -7.50
CA LEU A 3 -9.94 -1.34 -7.41
C LEU A 3 -10.43 -0.59 -8.66
N THR A 4 -10.30 0.73 -8.68
CA THR A 4 -10.56 1.54 -9.88
C THR A 4 -9.66 1.13 -11.05
N SER A 5 -8.41 0.76 -10.77
CA SER A 5 -7.43 0.33 -11.78
C SER A 5 -7.66 -1.07 -12.33
N GLY A 6 -8.58 -1.85 -11.76
CA GLY A 6 -8.89 -3.21 -12.23
C GLY A 6 -9.18 -4.21 -11.11
N THR A 7 -9.26 -5.48 -11.50
CA THR A 7 -9.43 -6.61 -10.57
C THR A 7 -8.18 -7.46 -10.55
N TYR A 8 -7.68 -7.74 -9.34
CA TYR A 8 -6.43 -8.45 -9.10
C TYR A 8 -6.69 -9.65 -8.20
N ASP A 9 -6.10 -10.81 -8.53
CA ASP A 9 -5.93 -11.88 -7.55
C ASP A 9 -4.80 -11.49 -6.61
N THR A 10 -5.00 -11.67 -5.29
CA THR A 10 -4.09 -11.11 -4.29
C THR A 10 -3.85 -12.01 -3.10
N TYR A 11 -2.63 -11.96 -2.58
CA TYR A 11 -2.34 -12.35 -1.20
C TYR A 11 -2.45 -11.14 -0.27
N LEU A 12 -2.95 -11.37 0.94
CA LEU A 12 -2.85 -10.40 2.04
C LEU A 12 -1.59 -10.70 2.84
N VAL A 13 -0.75 -9.69 3.01
CA VAL A 13 0.43 -9.70 3.86
C VAL A 13 0.19 -8.79 5.05
N GLU A 14 0.32 -9.34 6.25
CA GLU A 14 0.28 -8.60 7.52
C GLU A 14 1.70 -8.65 8.13
N PRO A 15 2.58 -7.67 7.83
CA PRO A 15 3.92 -7.64 8.38
C PRO A 15 3.91 -7.34 9.88
N GLU A 16 4.96 -7.80 10.57
CA GLU A 16 5.26 -7.28 11.90
C GLU A 16 5.77 -5.84 11.79
N ILE A 17 5.17 -4.94 12.56
CA ILE A 17 5.45 -3.50 12.49
C ILE A 17 6.18 -2.95 13.72
N ARG A 18 6.62 -3.81 14.64
CA ARG A 18 7.26 -3.38 15.91
C ARG A 18 8.55 -2.58 15.70
N HIS A 19 9.22 -2.80 14.58
CA HIS A 19 10.46 -2.10 14.20
C HIS A 19 10.23 -0.92 13.23
N ILE A 20 8.98 -0.60 12.92
CA ILE A 20 8.65 0.57 12.09
C ILE A 20 8.54 1.78 13.01
N GLY A 21 9.55 2.66 12.94
CA GLY A 21 9.61 3.86 13.76
C GLY A 21 8.46 4.84 13.54
N GLY A 22 8.37 5.84 14.41
CA GLY A 22 7.42 6.94 14.29
C GLY A 22 6.03 6.59 14.83
N VAL A 23 5.01 6.75 14.00
CA VAL A 23 3.61 6.64 14.44
C VAL A 23 3.18 5.19 14.74
N PHE A 24 3.82 4.22 14.08
CA PHE A 24 3.53 2.80 14.25
C PHE A 24 4.11 2.25 15.56
N GLU A 25 5.34 2.63 15.91
CA GLU A 25 6.00 2.25 17.18
C GLU A 25 5.21 2.68 18.43
N LYS A 26 4.52 3.82 18.35
CA LYS A 26 3.74 4.37 19.48
C LYS A 26 2.37 3.69 19.67
N SER A 27 1.96 2.82 18.74
CA SER A 27 0.60 2.29 18.64
C SER A 27 0.56 0.78 18.87
N LYS A 28 0.18 0.33 20.07
CA LYS A 28 0.12 -1.11 20.43
C LYS A 28 -0.75 -1.96 19.50
N ASP A 29 -1.83 -1.36 18.97
CA ASP A 29 -2.78 -2.02 18.07
C ASP A 29 -2.62 -1.57 16.62
N ALA A 30 -1.46 -1.01 16.27
CA ALA A 30 -1.25 -0.62 14.88
C ALA A 30 -1.32 -1.85 13.97
N LYS A 31 -1.87 -1.63 12.77
CA LYS A 31 -1.97 -2.64 11.72
C LYS A 31 -1.54 -2.03 10.41
N LEU A 32 -0.80 -2.82 9.64
CA LEU A 32 -0.48 -2.53 8.26
C LEU A 32 -0.88 -3.76 7.47
N ASN A 33 -1.79 -3.59 6.51
CA ASN A 33 -2.22 -4.65 5.63
C ASN A 33 -1.81 -4.28 4.22
N VAL A 34 -1.09 -5.19 3.56
CA VAL A 34 -0.59 -5.00 2.19
C VAL A 34 -1.15 -6.11 1.33
N TRP A 35 -1.94 -5.75 0.32
CA TRP A 35 -2.38 -6.70 -0.69
C TRP A 35 -1.41 -6.64 -1.86
N VAL A 36 -0.86 -7.79 -2.21
CA VAL A 36 0.05 -7.96 -3.35
C VAL A 36 -0.57 -8.86 -4.40
N THR A 37 -0.25 -8.68 -5.68
CA THR A 37 -0.69 -9.58 -6.76
C THR A 37 -0.29 -11.03 -6.48
N ALA A 38 -1.15 -11.98 -6.85
CA ALA A 38 -0.90 -13.41 -6.74
C ALA A 38 -0.08 -13.99 -7.90
N ASP A 39 0.66 -13.14 -8.63
CA ASP A 39 1.61 -13.51 -9.68
C ASP A 39 3.05 -13.39 -9.19
N GLU A 40 4.03 -13.87 -9.97
CA GLU A 40 5.44 -13.88 -9.58
C GLU A 40 6.00 -12.50 -9.19
N ARG A 41 5.38 -11.41 -9.64
CA ARG A 41 5.86 -10.05 -9.40
C ARG A 41 5.47 -9.52 -8.01
N ARG A 42 4.42 -10.06 -7.39
CA ARG A 42 3.94 -9.68 -6.04
C ARG A 42 3.80 -8.16 -5.86
N LEU A 43 3.27 -7.47 -6.88
CA LEU A 43 3.11 -6.02 -6.88
C LEU A 43 2.12 -5.57 -5.81
N PRO A 44 2.44 -4.58 -4.95
CA PRO A 44 1.47 -4.00 -4.03
C PRO A 44 0.35 -3.31 -4.80
N VAL A 45 -0.89 -3.73 -4.59
CA VAL A 45 -2.08 -3.12 -5.22
C VAL A 45 -2.91 -2.29 -4.25
N LYS A 46 -2.86 -2.61 -2.95
CA LYS A 46 -3.54 -1.85 -1.90
C LYS A 46 -2.76 -1.91 -0.59
N ILE A 47 -2.72 -0.79 0.12
CA ILE A 47 -2.18 -0.70 1.47
C ILE A 47 -3.22 -0.02 2.34
N THR A 48 -3.47 -0.57 3.52
CA THR A 48 -4.27 0.10 4.55
C THR A 48 -3.52 0.10 5.86
N SER A 49 -3.58 1.21 6.59
CA SER A 49 -3.04 1.30 7.94
C SER A 49 -4.10 1.70 8.95
N LYS A 50 -3.90 1.26 10.19
CA LYS A 50 -4.55 1.81 11.36
C LYS A 50 -3.47 2.10 12.39
N VAL A 51 -3.42 3.34 12.87
CA VAL A 51 -2.48 3.82 13.90
C VAL A 51 -3.24 4.72 14.87
N ILE A 52 -2.63 5.09 16.00
CA ILE A 52 -3.30 5.92 17.02
C ILE A 52 -3.81 7.25 16.46
N ILE A 53 -3.06 7.88 15.55
CA ILE A 53 -3.43 9.21 15.02
C ILE A 53 -4.26 9.17 13.72
N GLY A 54 -4.71 7.98 13.28
CA GLY A 54 -5.58 7.86 12.12
C GLY A 54 -5.34 6.61 11.26
N SER A 55 -5.73 6.71 10.01
CA SER A 55 -5.58 5.67 9.00
C SER A 55 -5.21 6.28 7.66
N PHE A 56 -4.52 5.52 6.82
CA PHE A 56 -4.40 5.85 5.41
C PHE A 56 -4.75 4.63 4.56
N VAL A 57 -5.17 4.89 3.34
CA VAL A 57 -5.43 3.90 2.29
C VAL A 57 -4.67 4.34 1.05
N ALA A 58 -3.87 3.45 0.48
CA ALA A 58 -3.26 3.63 -0.83
C ALA A 58 -3.78 2.55 -1.76
N GLU A 59 -4.18 2.92 -2.97
CA GLU A 59 -4.63 2.01 -4.02
C GLU A 59 -3.80 2.24 -5.28
N LEU A 60 -3.45 1.16 -5.99
CA LEU A 60 -2.72 1.24 -7.24
C LEU A 60 -3.59 1.95 -8.29
N ILE A 61 -3.08 3.04 -8.84
CA ILE A 61 -3.73 3.81 -9.91
C ILE A 61 -3.33 3.26 -11.28
N SER A 62 -2.04 3.03 -11.48
CA SER A 62 -1.48 2.46 -12.72
C SER A 62 -0.15 1.75 -12.45
N ALA A 63 0.19 0.78 -13.30
CA ALA A 63 1.49 0.11 -13.31
C ALA A 63 2.09 0.17 -14.72
N GLY A 64 3.24 0.83 -14.87
CA GLY A 64 3.91 1.07 -16.15
C GLY A 64 5.09 2.02 -15.98
N MET A 65 5.84 2.28 -17.06
CA MET A 65 6.84 3.36 -17.03
C MET A 65 6.09 4.69 -16.87
N VAL A 66 6.42 5.41 -15.80
CA VAL A 66 6.00 6.80 -15.62
C VAL A 66 6.98 7.63 -16.44
N ASP A 67 6.53 8.21 -17.54
CA ASP A 67 7.28 9.30 -18.17
C ASP A 67 7.39 10.43 -17.14
N GLN A 68 8.61 10.72 -16.70
CA GLN A 68 8.88 11.71 -15.63
C GLN A 68 8.71 13.17 -16.09
N ASP A 69 8.18 13.41 -17.30
CA ASP A 69 8.05 14.75 -17.87
C ASP A 69 6.80 15.53 -17.39
N ILE A 70 5.97 14.96 -16.52
CA ILE A 70 4.76 15.64 -16.02
C ILE A 70 5.05 16.52 -14.77
N GLY A 71 6.23 17.15 -14.72
CA GLY A 71 6.65 18.02 -13.62
C GLY A 71 7.35 19.33 -14.01
N LEU A 72 7.45 19.65 -15.31
CA LEU A 72 8.08 20.90 -15.78
C LEU A 72 7.14 21.84 -16.53
N LEU A 73 5.83 21.59 -16.53
CA LEU A 73 4.84 22.53 -17.04
C LEU A 73 3.64 22.59 -16.07
N GLU A 74 3.79 23.37 -15.02
CA GLU A 74 2.92 24.48 -14.55
C GLU A 74 3.32 24.94 -13.14
#